data_AF-A0A6N4QBA7-F1
#
_entry.id   AF-A0A6N4QBA7-F1
#
_cell.length_a   1.000
_cell.length_b   1.000
_cell.length_c   1.000
_cell.angle_alpha   90.00
_cell.angle_beta   90.00
_cell.angle_gamma   90.00
#
_symmetry.space_group_name_H-M   'P 1'
#
loop_
_entity.id
_entity.type
_entity.pdbx_description
1 polymer ?
#
loop_
_entity_poly.entity_id
_entity_poly.type
_entity_poly.pdbx_seq_one_letter_code
_entity_poly.pdbx_strand_id
1 'polypeptide(L)'
;MIKTKSYIFLTIVMFLILFTQVNCHTEYKNAPEVCLAIQAQSQINTNKDLQDLNTGLITEARFTERLRLREEGALVICMVSLIKTKENSNF
;
A
#
# COMPACT_ATOMS: atom_id res chain seq x y z
N MET A 1 -45.47 -18.19 15.91
CA MET A 1 -44.42 -19.16 15.50
C MET A 1 -43.55 -18.70 14.33
N ILE A 2 -44.05 -17.92 13.36
CA ILE A 2 -43.27 -17.44 12.20
C ILE A 2 -42.19 -16.43 12.59
N LYS A 3 -42.49 -15.49 13.51
CA LYS A 3 -41.52 -14.48 13.96
C LYS A 3 -40.27 -15.10 14.61
N THR A 4 -40.42 -16.16 15.40
CA THR A 4 -39.32 -16.83 16.10
C THR A 4 -38.34 -17.49 15.12
N LYS A 5 -38.84 -18.12 14.05
CA LYS A 5 -37.97 -18.71 12.99
C LYS A 5 -37.18 -17.64 12.23
N SER A 6 -37.80 -16.48 11.99
CA SER A 6 -37.13 -15.35 11.32
C SER A 6 -36.01 -14.75 12.17
N TYR A 7 -36.19 -14.63 13.49
CA TYR A 7 -35.14 -14.18 14.40
C TYR A 7 -33.96 -15.15 14.44
N ILE A 8 -34.23 -16.46 14.52
CA ILE A 8 -33.18 -17.48 14.53
C ILE A 8 -32.35 -17.40 13.24
N PHE A 9 -33.01 -17.29 12.09
CA PHE A 9 -32.34 -17.12 10.81
C PHE A 9 -31.46 -15.85 10.77
N LEU A 10 -31.97 -14.73 11.26
CA LEU A 10 -31.23 -13.47 11.33
C LEU A 10 -29.96 -13.58 12.19
N THR A 11 -30.04 -14.23 13.35
CA THR A 11 -28.88 -14.46 14.22
C THR A 11 -27.81 -15.34 13.58
N ILE A 12 -28.21 -16.37 12.82
CA ILE A 12 -27.26 -17.26 12.13
C ILE A 12 -26.53 -16.50 11.01
N VAL A 13 -27.27 -15.71 10.23
CA VAL A 13 -26.69 -14.88 9.15
C VAL A 13 -25.71 -13.84 9.74
N MET A 14 -26.10 -13.18 10.83
CA MET A 14 -25.24 -12.20 11.50
C MET A 14 -23.97 -12.85 12.08
N PHE A 15 -24.07 -14.05 12.65
CA PHE A 15 -22.92 -14.79 13.15
C PHE A 15 -21.96 -15.18 12.02
N LEU A 16 -22.47 -15.63 10.87
CA LEU A 16 -21.66 -15.96 9.69
C LEU A 16 -20.91 -14.74 9.15
N ILE A 17 -21.56 -13.58 9.07
CA ILE A 17 -20.94 -12.33 8.62
C ILE A 17 -19.81 -11.91 9.57
N LEU A 18 -20.03 -12.02 10.88
CA LEU A 18 -18.98 -11.70 11.86
C LEU A 18 -17.82 -12.70 11.77
N PHE A 19 -18.10 -13.99 11.59
CA PHE A 19 -17.06 -15.03 11.49
C PHE A 19 -16.17 -14.86 10.25
N THR A 20 -16.72 -14.42 9.11
CA THR A 20 -15.93 -14.18 7.90
C THR A 20 -15.05 -12.94 8.00
N GLN A 21 -15.36 -11.98 8.88
CA GLN A 21 -14.52 -10.80 9.11
C GLN A 21 -13.33 -11.07 10.05
N VAL A 22 -13.43 -12.03 10.97
CA VAL A 22 -12.37 -12.32 11.96
C VAL A 22 -11.08 -12.86 11.32
N ASN A 23 -11.17 -13.49 10.14
CA ASN A 23 -10.01 -14.01 9.40
C ASN A 23 -9.59 -13.12 8.22
N CYS A 24 -10.13 -11.89 8.12
CA CYS A 24 -9.70 -10.95 7.09
C CYS A 24 -8.39 -10.26 7.54
N HIS A 25 -7.32 -11.05 7.65
CA HIS A 25 -5.99 -10.47 7.65
C HIS A 25 -5.79 -9.88 6.26
N THR A 26 -5.68 -8.56 6.16
CA THR A 26 -5.19 -7.89 4.96
C THR A 26 -3.74 -8.30 4.76
N GLU A 27 -3.56 -9.47 4.16
CA GLU A 27 -2.25 -9.94 3.77
C GLU A 27 -1.81 -9.12 2.57
N TYR A 28 -1.19 -7.97 2.84
CA TYR A 28 -0.26 -7.38 1.90
C TYR A 28 0.82 -8.45 1.67
N LYS A 29 0.80 -9.08 0.49
CA LYS A 29 1.88 -9.99 0.08
C LYS A 29 3.18 -9.20 0.10
N ASN A 30 4.22 -9.75 0.72
CA ASN A 30 5.59 -9.26 0.54
C ASN A 30 5.86 -9.22 -0.96
N ALA A 31 6.10 -8.02 -1.49
CA ALA A 31 6.37 -7.80 -2.89
C ALA A 31 7.65 -6.97 -3.05
N PRO A 32 8.83 -7.54 -2.73
CA PRO A 32 10.10 -6.84 -2.90
C PRO A 32 10.31 -6.36 -4.35
N GLU A 33 9.76 -7.08 -5.33
CA GLU A 33 9.68 -6.66 -6.72
C GLU A 33 8.94 -5.31 -6.92
N VAL A 34 7.94 -4.99 -6.09
CA VAL A 34 7.22 -3.72 -6.14
C VAL A 34 8.10 -2.58 -5.64
N CYS A 35 8.88 -2.80 -4.58
CA CYS A 35 9.86 -1.81 -4.12
C CYS A 35 10.93 -1.54 -5.20
N LEU A 36 11.46 -2.58 -5.84
CA LEU A 36 12.41 -2.44 -6.95
C LEU A 36 11.82 -1.69 -8.15
N ALA A 37 10.59 -2.02 -8.56
CA ALA A 37 9.92 -1.35 -9.66
C ALA A 37 9.66 0.13 -9.37
N ILE A 38 9.23 0.46 -8.16
CA ILE A 38 9.01 1.84 -7.72
C ILE A 38 10.31 2.63 -7.66
N GLN A 39 11.41 2.01 -7.21
CA GLN A 39 12.72 2.63 -7.19
C GLN A 39 13.21 2.96 -8.61
N ALA A 40 13.06 2.02 -9.55
CA ALA A 40 13.40 2.25 -10.96
C ALA A 40 12.55 3.37 -11.57
N GLN A 41 11.23 3.36 -11.34
CA GLN A 41 10.34 4.42 -11.82
C GLN A 41 10.67 5.78 -11.18
N SER A 42 11.08 5.79 -9.91
CA SER A 42 11.50 7.00 -9.21
C SER A 42 12.70 7.64 -9.90
N GLN A 43 13.71 6.85 -10.26
CA GLN A 43 14.89 7.34 -10.98
C GLN A 43 14.54 7.91 -12.35
N ILE A 44 13.68 7.23 -13.12
CA ILE A 44 13.21 7.73 -14.43
C ILE A 44 12.53 9.10 -14.27
N ASN A 45 11.63 9.22 -13.30
CA ASN A 45 10.92 10.47 -13.07
C ASN A 45 11.86 11.58 -12.60
N THR A 46 12.88 11.27 -11.79
CA THR A 46 13.85 12.26 -11.33
C THR A 46 14.72 12.77 -12.47
N ASN A 47 15.12 11.90 -13.40
CA ASN A 47 15.84 12.31 -14.61
C ASN A 47 14.98 13.22 -15.49
N LYS A 48 13.68 12.92 -15.63
CA LYS A 48 12.75 13.78 -16.35
C LYS A 48 12.58 15.14 -15.67
N ASP A 49 12.38 15.17 -14.36
CA ASP A 49 12.26 16.45 -13.63
C ASP A 49 13.56 17.26 -13.72
N LEU A 50 14.72 16.62 -13.75
CA LEU A 50 16.01 17.30 -13.96
C LEU A 50 16.10 17.91 -15.36
N GLN A 51 15.60 17.22 -16.38
CA GLN A 51 15.48 17.76 -17.73
C GLN A 51 14.50 18.94 -17.79
N ASP A 52 13.35 18.82 -17.12
CA ASP A 52 12.35 19.88 -17.02
C ASP A 52 12.93 21.10 -16.28
N LEU A 53 13.79 20.89 -15.27
CA LEU A 53 14.50 21.95 -14.56
C LEU A 53 15.52 22.65 -15.48
N ASN A 54 16.34 21.86 -16.19
CA ASN A 54 17.35 22.37 -17.12
C ASN A 54 16.75 23.14 -18.30
N THR A 55 15.54 22.78 -18.72
CA THR A 55 14.78 23.47 -19.77
C THR A 55 13.95 24.65 -19.25
N GLY A 56 13.94 24.88 -17.92
CA GLY A 56 13.18 25.95 -17.29
C GLY A 56 11.66 25.71 -17.22
N LEU A 57 11.19 24.49 -17.53
CA LEU A 57 9.78 24.11 -17.43
C LEU A 57 9.31 24.00 -15.98
N ILE A 58 10.21 23.71 -15.05
CA ILE A 58 9.95 23.74 -13.61
C ILE A 58 11.01 24.57 -12.88
N THR A 59 10.63 25.08 -11.70
CA THR A 59 11.54 25.79 -10.80
C THR A 59 12.30 24.81 -9.91
N GLU A 60 13.43 25.26 -9.37
CA GLU A 60 14.22 24.49 -8.39
C GLU A 60 13.36 24.07 -7.18
N ALA A 61 12.55 24.98 -6.63
CA ALA A 61 11.65 24.68 -5.52
C ALA A 61 10.69 23.53 -5.85
N ARG A 62 10.16 23.49 -7.08
CA ARG A 62 9.24 22.43 -7.52
C ARG A 62 9.95 21.11 -7.79
N PHE A 63 11.19 21.16 -8.25
CA PHE A 63 12.05 19.97 -8.38
C PHE A 63 12.32 19.36 -7.00
N THR A 64 12.74 20.16 -6.02
CA THR A 64 13.04 19.71 -4.65
C THR A 64 11.80 19.16 -3.93
N GLU A 65 10.65 19.81 -4.09
CA GLU A 65 9.37 19.31 -3.54
C GLU A 65 9.03 17.93 -4.11
N ARG A 66 9.11 17.76 -5.43
CA ARG A 66 8.84 16.48 -6.09
C ARG A 66 9.81 15.39 -5.65
N LEU A 67 11.09 15.72 -5.51
CA LEU A 67 12.11 14.78 -5.05
C LEU A 67 11.79 14.28 -3.63
N ARG A 68 11.49 15.21 -2.71
CA ARG A 68 11.15 14.90 -1.31
C ARG A 68 9.91 14.01 -1.21
N LEU A 69 8.83 14.34 -1.94
CA LEU A 69 7.60 13.54 -1.94
C LEU A 69 7.84 12.11 -2.45
N ARG A 70 8.75 11.95 -3.42
CA ARG A 70 9.07 10.66 -4.01
C ARG A 70 9.93 9.81 -3.08
N GLU A 71 10.89 10.42 -2.40
CA GLU A 71 11.70 9.77 -1.37
C GLU A 71 10.83 9.30 -0.20
N GLU A 72 9.95 10.17 0.34
CA GLU A 72 9.04 9.82 1.43
C GLU A 72 8.07 8.69 1.04
N GLY A 73 7.47 8.76 -0.15
CA GLY A 73 6.55 7.73 -0.65
C GLY A 73 7.24 6.39 -0.92
N ALA A 74 8.42 6.41 -1.56
CA ALA A 74 9.18 5.19 -1.83
C ALA A 74 9.64 4.50 -0.53
N LEU A 75 10.05 5.28 0.48
CA LEU A 75 10.46 4.76 1.79
C LEU A 75 9.32 4.01 2.49
N VAL A 76 8.11 4.58 2.48
CA VAL A 76 6.92 3.96 3.07
C VAL A 76 6.58 2.65 2.36
N ILE A 77 6.55 2.64 1.02
CA ILE A 77 6.18 1.44 0.26
C ILE A 77 7.24 0.34 0.43
N CYS A 78 8.52 0.70 0.40
CA CYS A 78 9.61 -0.24 0.64
C CYS A 78 9.62 -0.74 2.08
N MET A 79 9.38 0.10 3.10
CA MET A 79 9.24 -0.37 4.48
C MET A 79 8.08 -1.34 4.66
N VAL A 80 6.90 -1.04 4.10
CA VAL A 80 5.75 -1.96 4.17
C VAL A 80 6.06 -3.30 3.50
N SER A 81 6.81 -3.28 2.39
CA SER A 81 7.25 -4.51 1.70
C SER A 81 8.30 -5.32 2.46
N LEU A 82 9.11 -4.68 3.32
CA LEU A 82 10.22 -5.30 4.06
C LEU A 82 9.84 -5.71 5.50
N ILE A 83 8.96 -4.98 6.18
CA ILE A 83 8.56 -5.24 7.58
C ILE A 83 7.92 -6.63 7.70
N LYS A 84 7.09 -7.04 6.73
CA LYS A 84 6.54 -8.40 6.70
C LYS A 84 7.55 -9.47 6.32
N THR A 85 8.72 -9.14 5.76
CA THR A 85 9.78 -10.15 5.54
C THR A 85 10.38 -10.59 6.88
N LYS A 86 10.46 -9.67 7.85
CA LYS A 86 11.02 -9.93 9.19
C LYS A 86 10.03 -10.64 10.12
N GLU A 87 8.72 -10.43 9.94
CA GLU A 87 7.69 -11.18 10.68
C GLU A 87 7.51 -12.62 10.15
N ASN A 88 7.75 -12.86 8.85
CA ASN A 88 7.65 -14.20 8.25
C ASN A 88 8.96 -15.02 8.33
N SER A 89 10.08 -14.45 8.78
CA SER A 89 11.36 -15.16 8.94
C SER A 89 11.49 -15.93 10.25
N ASN A 90 10.38 -16.13 10.99
CA ASN A 90 10.29 -16.99 12.17
C ASN A 90 9.66 -18.37 11.87
N PHE A 91 9.68 -18.81 10.61
CA PHE A 91 9.38 -20.18 10.21
C PHE A 91 10.52 -20.77 9.38
#